data_AF-D4YLY5-F1
#
_entry.id   AF-D4YLY5-F1
#
_cell.length_a   1.000
_cell.length_b   1.000
_cell.length_c   1.000
_cell.angle_alpha   90.00
_cell.angle_beta   90.00
_cell.angle_gamma   90.00
#
_symmetry.space_group_name_H-M   'P 1'
#
loop_
_entity.id
_entity.type
_entity.pdbx_description
1 polymer ?
#
loop_
_entity_poly.entity_id
_entity_poly.type
_entity_poly.pdbx_seq_one_letter_code
_entity_poly.pdbx_strand_id
1 'polypeptide(L)'
;MKKLSLGTLISIVVGLLILAVGIYSAVASSFLALASSAYNKGNYDSAIAHAKRYDSFVPFDKHKGPFNVGTALAAKGELDAAEDELRTALDLTPERDECAVRQNLSAVIEEKSNVAWEADRRDEAKKLLEEAKKISTDAPEGCRQNQQKQNMDQAEKRMDQTEQERKEQEEEEKRKEEEEKKKKEQEKKDGDKQKDQGDGGEEMKKDSSDGGDDPTQDGDSGNDPGEEDKGSGDGDSNGAGGAGSDQPSGKGSEEGTDPKQEELAKRNEDAQGRQNNDQSSGSSWSDKPW
;
A
#
# COMPACT_ATOMS: atom_id res chain seq x y z
N MET A 1 -29.73 61.84 35.09
CA MET A 1 -29.07 60.82 34.25
C MET A 1 -27.86 61.46 33.58
N LYS A 2 -26.63 61.04 33.92
CA LYS A 2 -25.42 61.57 33.25
C LYS A 2 -25.42 61.05 31.81
N LYS A 3 -25.47 61.94 30.82
CA LYS A 3 -25.36 61.56 29.40
C LYS A 3 -23.90 61.22 29.12
N LEU A 4 -23.65 60.02 28.58
CA LEU A 4 -22.31 59.64 28.13
C LEU A 4 -21.90 60.53 26.96
N SER A 5 -20.65 61.00 26.95
CA SER A 5 -20.12 61.75 25.81
C SER A 5 -19.97 60.83 24.60
N LEU A 6 -20.09 61.38 23.39
CA LEU A 6 -19.89 60.62 22.16
C LEU A 6 -18.50 59.95 22.14
N GLY A 7 -17.47 60.63 22.65
CA GLY A 7 -16.11 60.07 22.78
C GLY A 7 -16.06 58.86 23.71
N THR A 8 -16.76 58.92 24.85
CA THR A 8 -16.85 57.78 25.78
C THR A 8 -17.58 56.59 25.16
N LEU A 9 -18.65 56.84 24.40
CA LEU A 9 -19.38 55.78 23.69
C LEU A 9 -18.49 55.11 22.63
N ILE A 10 -17.74 55.90 21.85
CA ILE A 10 -16.79 55.37 20.85
C ILE A 10 -15.71 54.53 21.54
N SER A 11 -15.11 55.00 22.63
CA SER A 11 -14.09 54.24 23.37
C SER A 11 -14.63 52.92 23.93
N ILE A 12 -15.88 52.89 24.43
CA ILE A 12 -16.52 51.65 24.91
C ILE A 12 -16.71 50.68 23.74
N VAL A 13 -17.26 51.14 22.62
CA VAL A 13 -17.49 50.28 21.44
C VAL A 13 -16.19 49.71 20.90
N VAL A 14 -15.15 50.54 20.75
CA VAL A 14 -13.82 50.07 20.31
C VAL A 14 -13.24 49.05 21.30
N GLY A 15 -13.36 49.30 22.61
CA GLY A 15 -12.91 48.36 23.64
C GLY A 15 -13.63 47.01 23.56
N LEU A 16 -14.96 47.02 23.36
CA LEU A 16 -15.75 45.80 23.19
C LEU A 16 -15.40 45.04 21.91
N LEU A 17 -15.13 45.73 20.81
CA LEU A 17 -14.71 45.10 19.56
C LEU A 17 -13.34 44.42 19.70
N ILE A 18 -12.37 45.08 20.35
CA ILE A 18 -11.06 44.49 20.63
C ILE A 18 -11.20 43.25 21.52
N LEU A 19 -12.03 43.32 22.56
CA LEU A 19 -12.32 42.17 23.42
C LEU A 19 -12.94 41.02 22.62
N ALA A 20 -13.93 41.30 21.77
CA ALA A 20 -14.60 40.30 20.95
C ALA A 20 -13.62 39.62 19.98
N VAL A 21 -12.73 40.38 19.33
CA VAL A 21 -11.66 39.83 18.48
C VAL A 21 -10.70 38.98 19.31
N GLY A 22 -10.32 39.42 20.51
CA GLY A 22 -9.46 38.65 21.41
C GLY A 22 -10.07 37.30 21.80
N ILE A 23 -11.35 37.28 22.18
CA ILE A 23 -12.09 36.04 22.49
C ILE A 23 -12.18 35.15 21.25
N TYR A 24 -12.53 35.72 20.10
CA TYR A 24 -12.63 34.99 18.85
C TYR A 24 -11.30 34.30 18.48
N SER A 25 -10.19 35.03 18.54
CA SER A 25 -8.84 34.50 18.29
C SER A 25 -8.42 33.45 19.31
N ALA A 26 -8.79 33.59 20.58
CA ALA A 26 -8.54 32.58 21.61
C ALA A 26 -9.32 31.29 21.35
N VAL A 27 -10.59 31.39 20.94
CA VAL A 27 -11.42 30.22 20.57
C VAL A 27 -10.86 29.52 19.34
N ALA A 28 -10.53 30.27 18.29
CA ALA A 28 -9.88 29.75 17.09
C ALA A 28 -8.57 29.01 17.44
N SER A 29 -7.69 29.63 18.21
CA SER A 29 -6.42 29.01 18.63
C SER A 29 -6.64 27.75 19.47
N SER A 30 -7.69 27.72 20.29
CA SER A 30 -8.05 26.55 21.09
C SER A 30 -8.45 25.36 20.22
N PHE A 31 -9.14 25.57 19.10
CA PHE A 31 -9.46 24.46 18.18
C PHE A 31 -8.20 23.81 17.60
N LEU A 32 -7.21 24.59 17.16
CA LEU A 32 -5.94 24.05 16.67
C LEU A 32 -5.14 23.35 17.77
N ALA A 33 -5.10 23.94 18.98
CA ALA A 33 -4.42 23.32 20.12
C ALA A 33 -5.05 21.97 20.52
N LEU A 34 -6.38 21.87 20.47
CA LEU A 34 -7.09 20.62 20.71
C LEU A 34 -6.85 19.60 19.59
N ALA A 35 -6.86 20.04 18.33
CA ALA A 35 -6.54 19.19 17.19
C ALA A 35 -5.13 18.58 17.34
N SER A 36 -4.13 19.43 17.63
CA SER A 36 -2.76 19.01 17.87
C SER A 36 -2.61 18.10 19.09
N SER A 37 -3.29 18.41 20.22
CA SER A 37 -3.24 17.55 21.40
C SER A 37 -3.85 16.17 21.15
N ALA A 38 -4.96 16.11 20.41
CA ALA A 38 -5.61 14.86 20.03
C ALA A 38 -4.72 14.05 19.08
N TYR A 39 -4.12 14.73 18.10
CA TYR A 39 -3.18 14.14 17.15
C TYR A 39 -1.99 13.48 17.86
N ASN A 40 -1.32 14.21 18.75
CA ASN A 40 -0.18 13.68 19.52
C ASN A 40 -0.54 12.50 20.45
N LYS A 41 -1.82 12.32 20.76
CA LYS A 41 -2.34 11.19 21.54
C LYS A 41 -2.79 10.02 20.65
N GLY A 42 -2.61 10.11 19.34
CA GLY A 42 -3.10 9.14 18.36
C GLY A 42 -4.62 9.16 18.17
N ASN A 43 -5.33 10.16 18.71
CA ASN A 43 -6.77 10.29 18.55
C ASN A 43 -7.07 11.14 17.30
N TYR A 44 -6.86 10.53 16.14
CA TYR A 44 -6.94 11.23 14.85
C TYR A 44 -8.36 11.67 14.49
N ASP A 45 -9.40 10.90 14.85
CA ASP A 45 -10.80 11.32 14.63
C ASP A 45 -11.14 12.59 15.39
N SER A 46 -10.69 12.70 16.65
CA SER A 46 -10.86 13.93 17.42
C SER A 46 -10.02 15.07 16.87
N ALA A 47 -8.81 14.79 16.35
CA ALA A 47 -7.98 15.79 15.70
C ALA A 47 -8.68 16.39 14.48
N ILE A 48 -9.21 15.53 13.59
CA ILE A 48 -10.01 15.91 12.42
C ILE A 48 -11.22 16.75 12.84
N ALA A 49 -11.97 16.30 13.86
CA ALA A 49 -13.16 17.03 14.32
C ALA A 49 -12.83 18.44 14.81
N HIS A 50 -11.73 18.63 15.54
CA HIS A 50 -11.29 19.94 16.01
C HIS A 50 -10.76 20.81 14.87
N ALA A 51 -10.01 20.24 13.92
CA ALA A 51 -9.53 20.94 12.74
C ALA A 51 -10.68 21.42 11.84
N LYS A 52 -11.71 20.59 11.60
CA LYS A 52 -12.93 20.99 10.87
C LYS A 52 -13.71 22.10 11.56
N ARG A 53 -13.72 22.12 12.89
CA ARG A 53 -14.31 23.24 13.66
C ARG A 53 -13.53 24.53 13.45
N TYR A 54 -12.20 24.48 13.43
CA TYR A 54 -11.38 25.64 13.09
C TYR A 54 -11.73 26.14 11.68
N ASP A 55 -11.71 25.26 10.68
CA ASP A 55 -11.99 25.60 9.29
C ASP A 55 -13.36 26.26 9.11
N SER A 56 -14.40 25.71 9.74
CA SER A 56 -15.75 26.28 9.70
C SER A 56 -15.87 27.61 10.45
N PHE A 57 -15.05 27.81 11.49
CA PHE A 57 -15.15 28.97 12.38
C PHE A 57 -14.31 30.16 11.89
N VAL A 58 -13.20 29.91 11.21
CA VAL A 58 -12.17 30.92 10.88
C VAL A 58 -12.16 31.27 9.38
N PRO A 59 -12.53 32.52 9.00
CA PRO A 59 -12.55 32.92 7.60
C PRO A 59 -11.20 33.43 7.07
N PHE A 60 -10.18 33.48 7.92
CA PHE A 60 -8.78 33.85 7.60
C PHE A 60 -7.85 32.69 7.97
N ASP A 61 -6.59 32.73 7.53
CA ASP A 61 -5.65 31.61 7.69
C ASP A 61 -6.25 30.25 7.28
N LYS A 62 -7.06 30.26 6.22
CA LYS A 62 -7.93 29.13 5.86
C LYS A 62 -7.16 27.84 5.57
N HIS A 63 -5.90 27.94 5.17
CA HIS A 63 -5.05 26.77 4.96
C HIS A 63 -4.85 25.90 6.22
N LYS A 64 -4.93 26.47 7.42
CA LYS A 64 -4.64 25.74 8.67
C LYS A 64 -5.67 24.64 8.95
N GLY A 65 -6.94 24.84 8.58
CA GLY A 65 -7.99 23.84 8.75
C GLY A 65 -7.71 22.57 7.94
N PRO A 66 -7.70 22.66 6.60
CA PRO A 66 -7.38 21.56 5.69
C PRO A 66 -6.01 20.95 5.98
N PHE A 67 -4.98 21.75 6.30
CA PHE A 67 -3.67 21.21 6.69
C PHE A 67 -3.76 20.24 7.87
N ASN A 68 -4.45 20.63 8.95
CA ASN A 68 -4.60 19.77 10.12
C ASN A 68 -5.48 18.55 9.85
N VAL A 69 -6.52 18.70 9.03
CA VAL A 69 -7.38 17.57 8.63
C VAL A 69 -6.57 16.57 7.81
N GLY A 70 -5.84 17.04 6.80
CA GLY A 70 -5.01 16.21 5.93
C GLY A 70 -3.90 15.49 6.69
N THR A 71 -3.19 16.17 7.59
CA THR A 71 -2.18 15.53 8.46
C THR A 71 -2.78 14.43 9.34
N ALA A 72 -3.95 14.67 9.94
CA ALA A 72 -4.61 13.66 10.77
C ALA A 72 -5.14 12.48 9.94
N LEU A 73 -5.62 12.71 8.71
CA LEU A 73 -6.02 11.65 7.79
C LEU A 73 -4.83 10.81 7.33
N ALA A 74 -3.69 11.45 7.05
CA ALA A 74 -2.44 10.76 6.70
C ALA A 74 -2.03 9.78 7.80
N ALA A 75 -2.07 10.23 9.06
CA ALA A 75 -1.74 9.39 10.21
C ALA A 75 -2.75 8.23 10.44
N LYS A 76 -3.97 8.33 9.90
CA LYS A 76 -4.93 7.22 9.85
C LYS A 76 -4.69 6.24 8.70
N GLY A 77 -3.80 6.58 7.76
CA GLY A 77 -3.61 5.84 6.51
C GLY A 77 -4.67 6.15 5.44
N GLU A 78 -5.51 7.18 5.63
CA GLU A 78 -6.50 7.62 4.65
C GLU A 78 -5.83 8.54 3.60
N LEU A 79 -4.88 7.99 2.83
CA LEU A 79 -3.92 8.76 2.03
C LEU A 79 -4.57 9.61 0.92
N ASP A 80 -5.59 9.10 0.23
CA ASP A 80 -6.27 9.86 -0.84
C ASP A 80 -6.99 11.10 -0.27
N ALA A 81 -7.73 10.92 0.82
CA ALA A 81 -8.41 12.04 1.49
C ALA A 81 -7.42 13.02 2.13
N ALA A 82 -6.29 12.51 2.64
CA ALA A 82 -5.22 13.34 3.15
C ALA A 82 -4.61 14.24 2.05
N GLU A 83 -4.37 13.67 0.86
CA GLU A 83 -3.85 14.40 -0.29
C GLU A 83 -4.80 15.54 -0.71
N ASP A 84 -6.11 15.27 -0.81
CA ASP A 84 -7.11 16.27 -1.20
C ASP A 84 -7.11 17.48 -0.24
N GLU A 85 -7.06 17.23 1.06
CA GLU A 85 -7.05 18.26 2.10
C GLU A 85 -5.72 19.03 2.12
N LEU A 86 -4.59 18.36 1.92
CA LEU A 86 -3.27 18.99 1.85
C LEU A 86 -3.06 19.82 0.57
N ARG A 87 -3.63 19.41 -0.56
CA ARG A 87 -3.68 20.23 -1.78
C ARG A 87 -4.56 21.47 -1.56
N THR A 88 -5.73 21.30 -0.95
CA THR A 88 -6.60 22.42 -0.58
C THR A 88 -5.86 23.38 0.36
N ALA A 89 -5.11 22.86 1.34
CA ALA A 89 -4.28 23.68 2.20
C ALA A 89 -3.24 24.45 1.37
N LEU A 90 -2.50 23.78 0.48
CA LEU A 90 -1.44 24.39 -0.32
C LEU A 90 -1.98 25.54 -1.19
N ASP A 91 -3.11 25.34 -1.85
CA ASP A 91 -3.77 26.37 -2.67
C ASP A 91 -4.17 27.62 -1.88
N LEU A 92 -4.42 27.48 -0.57
CA LEU A 92 -4.81 28.56 0.34
C LEU A 92 -3.63 29.14 1.12
N THR A 93 -2.46 28.52 1.06
CA THR A 93 -1.32 28.84 1.92
C THR A 93 -0.53 30.01 1.33
N PRO A 94 -0.23 31.06 2.13
CA PRO A 94 0.73 32.06 1.69
C PRO A 94 2.14 31.47 1.68
N GLU A 95 3.00 31.88 0.74
CA GLU A 95 4.36 31.34 0.53
C GLU A 95 5.16 31.09 1.82
N ARG A 96 5.06 32.00 2.79
CA ARG A 96 5.71 31.94 4.11
C ARG A 96 5.35 30.71 4.96
N ASP A 97 4.21 30.08 4.72
CA ASP A 97 3.66 28.97 5.48
C ASP A 97 3.66 27.66 4.65
N GLU A 98 4.14 27.68 3.39
CA GLU A 98 4.07 26.53 2.46
C GLU A 98 4.95 25.35 2.87
N CYS A 99 6.02 25.58 3.64
CA CYS A 99 7.01 24.54 3.94
C CYS A 99 6.40 23.29 4.57
N ALA A 100 5.61 23.47 5.63
CA ALA A 100 5.00 22.36 6.35
C ALA A 100 3.95 21.64 5.49
N VAL A 101 3.17 22.41 4.71
CA VAL A 101 2.13 21.85 3.83
C VAL A 101 2.75 20.99 2.73
N ARG A 102 3.78 21.49 2.05
CA ARG A 102 4.49 20.75 1.00
C ARG A 102 5.21 19.53 1.54
N GLN A 103 5.79 19.60 2.73
CA GLN A 103 6.45 18.46 3.37
C GLN A 103 5.45 17.32 3.63
N ASN A 104 4.29 17.64 4.24
CA ASN A 104 3.25 16.66 4.52
C ASN A 104 2.62 16.11 3.23
N LEU A 105 2.35 16.97 2.25
CA LEU A 105 1.82 16.53 0.95
C LEU A 105 2.80 15.59 0.23
N SER A 106 4.08 15.95 0.21
CA SER A 106 5.14 15.11 -0.36
C SER A 106 5.25 13.77 0.37
N ALA A 107 5.12 13.74 1.69
CA ALA A 107 5.16 12.51 2.47
C ALA A 107 3.96 11.61 2.20
N VAL A 108 2.75 12.17 2.09
CA VAL A 108 1.54 11.42 1.72
C VAL A 108 1.67 10.80 0.33
N ILE A 109 2.18 11.56 -0.64
CA ILE A 109 2.36 11.06 -2.01
C ILE A 109 3.50 10.01 -2.09
N GLU A 110 4.58 10.18 -1.33
CA GLU A 110 5.63 9.16 -1.17
C GLU A 110 5.04 7.86 -0.61
N GLU A 111 4.17 7.95 0.39
CA GLU A 111 3.52 6.76 0.95
C GLU A 111 2.57 6.10 -0.05
N LYS A 112 1.81 6.88 -0.83
CA LYS A 112 1.02 6.34 -1.94
C LYS A 112 1.91 5.63 -2.97
N SER A 113 3.08 6.18 -3.26
CA SER A 113 4.08 5.53 -4.11
C SER A 113 4.50 4.18 -3.52
N ASN A 114 4.79 4.11 -2.22
CA ASN A 114 5.14 2.86 -1.53
C ASN A 114 4.01 1.82 -1.61
N VAL A 115 2.76 2.23 -1.34
CA VAL A 115 1.59 1.34 -1.45
C VAL A 115 1.39 0.85 -2.89
N ALA A 116 1.55 1.71 -3.89
CA ALA A 116 1.49 1.32 -5.30
C ALA A 116 2.62 0.34 -5.65
N TRP A 117 3.82 0.58 -5.12
CA TRP A 117 4.98 -0.30 -5.30
C TRP A 117 4.73 -1.69 -4.71
N GLU A 118 4.22 -1.78 -3.48
CA GLU A 118 3.90 -3.06 -2.84
C GLU A 118 2.80 -3.83 -3.56
N ALA A 119 1.84 -3.11 -4.16
CA ALA A 119 0.78 -3.66 -5.00
C ALA A 119 1.22 -4.02 -6.44
N ASP A 120 2.53 -3.99 -6.73
CA ASP A 120 3.12 -4.19 -8.07
C ASP A 120 2.62 -3.22 -9.17
N ARG A 121 2.03 -2.08 -8.78
CA ARG A 121 1.63 -0.99 -9.69
C ARG A 121 2.81 -0.05 -9.93
N ARG A 122 3.83 -0.54 -10.64
CA ARG A 122 5.15 0.12 -10.78
C ARG A 122 5.11 1.48 -11.47
N ASP A 123 4.38 1.57 -12.58
CA ASP A 123 4.26 2.84 -13.33
C ASP A 123 3.60 3.93 -12.49
N GLU A 124 2.62 3.55 -11.67
CA GLU A 124 1.93 4.46 -10.75
C GLU A 124 2.86 4.88 -9.62
N ALA A 125 3.55 3.93 -8.98
CA ALA A 125 4.52 4.22 -7.91
C ALA A 125 5.58 5.23 -8.36
N LYS A 126 6.18 5.02 -9.54
CA LYS A 126 7.18 5.94 -10.09
C LYS A 126 6.63 7.33 -10.33
N LYS A 127 5.45 7.45 -10.95
CA LYS A 127 4.79 8.74 -11.18
C LYS A 127 4.51 9.48 -9.88
N LEU A 128 4.03 8.77 -8.85
CA LEU A 128 3.79 9.35 -7.52
C LEU A 128 5.09 9.82 -6.89
N LEU A 129 6.18 9.04 -6.96
CA LEU A 129 7.46 9.48 -6.41
C LEU A 129 8.02 10.71 -7.15
N GLU A 130 7.93 10.75 -8.48
CA GLU A 130 8.31 11.92 -9.27
C GLU A 130 7.52 13.15 -8.85
N GLU A 131 6.21 12.99 -8.61
CA GLU A 131 5.36 14.06 -8.12
C GLU A 131 5.74 14.54 -6.72
N ALA A 132 5.96 13.64 -5.77
CA ALA A 132 6.43 13.98 -4.42
C ALA A 132 7.73 14.79 -4.47
N LYS A 133 8.69 14.35 -5.29
CA LYS A 133 9.94 15.09 -5.54
C LYS A 133 9.67 16.47 -6.08
N LYS A 134 8.79 16.60 -7.07
CA LYS A 134 8.45 17.89 -7.67
C LYS A 134 7.85 18.85 -6.65
N ILE A 135 6.93 18.39 -5.81
CA ILE A 135 6.33 19.20 -4.74
C ILE A 135 7.39 19.72 -3.78
N SER A 136 8.39 18.89 -3.47
CA SER A 136 9.55 19.24 -2.65
C SER A 136 10.50 20.23 -3.34
N THR A 137 10.75 20.09 -4.64
CA THR A 137 11.64 20.99 -5.40
C THR A 137 11.01 22.35 -5.69
N ASP A 138 9.70 22.39 -5.88
CA ASP A 138 8.93 23.61 -6.11
C ASP A 138 8.71 24.43 -4.83
N ALA A 139 9.19 23.93 -3.68
CA ALA A 139 9.07 24.62 -2.40
C ALA A 139 9.95 25.89 -2.33
N PRO A 140 9.48 26.97 -1.66
CA PRO A 140 10.27 28.18 -1.45
C PRO A 140 11.66 27.94 -0.85
N GLU A 141 12.61 28.83 -1.14
CA GLU A 141 13.94 28.78 -0.54
C GLU A 141 13.85 28.87 0.99
N GLY A 142 14.36 27.85 1.69
CA GLY A 142 14.24 27.72 3.14
C GLY A 142 13.34 26.56 3.60
N CYS A 143 12.47 26.03 2.74
CA CYS A 143 11.62 24.87 3.05
C CYS A 143 12.32 23.51 2.89
N ARG A 144 13.47 23.47 2.20
CA ARG A 144 14.13 22.23 1.80
C ARG A 144 14.75 21.49 2.99
N GLN A 145 14.13 20.38 3.39
CA GLN A 145 14.80 19.35 4.17
C GLN A 145 15.67 18.50 3.23
N ASN A 146 16.98 18.60 3.36
CA ASN A 146 17.93 17.82 2.55
C ASN A 146 17.70 16.30 2.68
N GLN A 147 17.19 15.84 3.83
CA GLN A 147 16.97 14.42 4.12
C GLN A 147 15.82 13.82 3.32
N GLN A 148 14.65 14.48 3.27
CA GLN A 148 13.50 13.96 2.51
C GLN A 148 13.84 13.81 1.02
N LYS A 149 14.51 14.82 0.45
CA LYS A 149 15.00 14.74 -0.93
C LYS A 149 15.96 13.55 -1.14
N GLN A 150 16.91 13.34 -0.23
CA GLN A 150 17.85 12.22 -0.31
C GLN A 150 17.13 10.87 -0.23
N ASN A 151 16.14 10.74 0.63
CA ASN A 151 15.35 9.52 0.78
C ASN A 151 14.61 9.18 -0.52
N MET A 152 13.94 10.17 -1.13
CA MET A 152 13.24 9.98 -2.40
C MET A 152 14.22 9.69 -3.57
N ASP A 153 15.40 10.31 -3.59
CA ASP A 153 16.44 10.01 -4.58
C ASP A 153 16.98 8.58 -4.45
N GLN A 154 17.08 8.06 -3.23
CA GLN A 154 17.43 6.65 -3.00
C GLN A 154 16.29 5.71 -3.35
N ALA A 155 15.04 6.08 -3.04
CA ALA A 155 13.87 5.29 -3.37
C ALA A 155 13.72 5.09 -4.88
N GLU A 156 13.87 6.15 -5.67
CA GLU A 156 13.83 6.10 -7.13
C GLU A 156 14.88 5.14 -7.69
N LYS A 157 16.12 5.23 -7.23
CA LYS A 157 17.20 4.33 -7.66
C LYS A 157 16.90 2.87 -7.36
N ARG A 158 16.35 2.58 -6.17
CA ARG A 158 15.94 1.21 -5.82
C ARG A 158 14.83 0.73 -6.75
N MET A 159 13.85 1.58 -7.03
CA MET A 159 12.75 1.23 -7.92
C MET A 159 13.24 0.94 -9.35
N ASP A 160 14.17 1.75 -9.85
CA ASP A 160 14.77 1.54 -11.17
C ASP A 160 15.59 0.25 -11.25
N GLN A 161 16.39 -0.03 -10.22
CA GLN A 161 17.18 -1.27 -10.12
C GLN A 161 16.27 -2.50 -10.11
N THR A 162 15.25 -2.52 -9.26
CA THR A 162 14.32 -3.66 -9.19
C THR A 162 13.56 -3.85 -10.49
N GLU A 163 13.21 -2.78 -11.20
CA GLU A 163 12.57 -2.91 -12.52
C GLU A 163 13.52 -3.46 -13.57
N GLN A 164 14.78 -3.04 -13.58
CA GLN A 164 15.79 -3.59 -14.47
C GLN A 164 16.02 -5.08 -14.21
N GLU A 165 16.21 -5.48 -12.95
CA GLU A 165 16.39 -6.88 -12.56
C GLU A 165 15.22 -7.75 -12.99
N ARG A 166 13.98 -7.26 -12.83
CA ARG A 166 12.78 -7.96 -13.29
C ARG A 166 12.76 -8.13 -14.80
N LYS A 167 13.09 -7.07 -15.57
CA LYS A 167 13.15 -7.16 -17.04
C LYS A 167 14.18 -8.21 -17.48
N GLU A 168 15.33 -8.25 -16.83
CA GLU A 168 16.35 -9.26 -17.07
C GLU A 168 15.86 -10.68 -16.74
N GLN A 169 15.15 -10.86 -15.61
CA GLN A 169 14.54 -12.14 -15.24
C GLN A 169 13.48 -12.59 -16.25
N GLU A 170 12.58 -11.69 -16.68
CA GLU A 170 11.56 -11.99 -17.70
C GLU A 170 12.18 -12.38 -19.05
N GLU A 171 13.27 -11.73 -19.45
CA GLU A 171 14.02 -12.11 -20.65
C GLU A 171 14.70 -13.47 -20.51
N GLU A 172 15.26 -13.78 -19.35
CA GLU A 172 15.89 -15.08 -19.08
C GLU A 172 14.86 -16.22 -19.08
N GLU A 173 13.68 -16.02 -18.47
CA GLU A 173 12.59 -16.98 -18.49
C GLU A 173 12.10 -17.25 -19.92
N LYS A 174 11.91 -16.20 -20.73
CA LYS A 174 11.55 -16.36 -22.15
C LYS A 174 12.58 -17.17 -22.93
N ARG A 175 13.88 -16.95 -22.67
CA ARG A 175 14.96 -17.74 -23.30
C ARG A 175 14.89 -19.20 -22.89
N LYS A 176 14.68 -19.50 -21.61
CA LYS A 176 14.53 -20.88 -21.10
C LYS A 176 13.33 -21.59 -21.73
N GLU A 177 12.18 -20.92 -21.83
CA GLU A 177 11.00 -21.47 -22.49
C GLU A 177 11.23 -21.75 -23.97
N GLU A 178 11.91 -20.86 -24.70
CA GLU A 178 12.28 -21.10 -26.10
C GLU A 178 13.23 -22.29 -26.26
N GLU A 179 14.24 -22.41 -25.38
CA GLU A 179 15.16 -23.55 -25.39
C GLU A 179 14.44 -24.87 -25.10
N GLU A 180 13.50 -24.88 -24.15
CA GLU A 180 12.69 -26.06 -23.85
C GLU A 180 11.77 -26.45 -25.02
N LYS A 181 11.14 -25.46 -25.68
CA LYS A 181 10.36 -25.69 -26.91
C LYS A 181 11.21 -26.29 -28.03
N LYS A 182 12.43 -25.76 -28.24
CA LYS A 182 13.37 -26.29 -29.25
C LYS A 182 13.79 -27.72 -28.94
N LYS A 183 14.07 -28.06 -27.67
CA LYS A 183 14.38 -29.43 -27.25
C LYS A 183 13.22 -30.40 -27.51
N LYS A 184 11.98 -30.02 -27.15
CA LYS A 184 10.77 -30.84 -27.40
C LYS A 184 10.49 -31.05 -28.89
N GLU A 185 10.75 -30.05 -29.74
CA GLU A 185 10.63 -30.20 -31.20
C GLU A 185 11.70 -31.14 -31.77
N GLN A 186 12.92 -31.09 -31.23
CA GLN A 186 14.01 -31.96 -31.66
C GLN A 186 13.76 -33.42 -31.26
N GLU A 187 13.29 -33.68 -30.04
CA GLU A 187 12.87 -35.01 -29.59
C GLU A 187 11.73 -35.59 -30.45
N LYS A 188 10.75 -34.77 -30.87
CA LYS A 188 9.70 -35.21 -31.80
C LYS A 188 10.26 -35.59 -33.18
N LYS A 189 11.21 -34.80 -33.71
CA LYS A 189 11.86 -35.09 -35.01
C LYS A 189 12.73 -36.34 -34.98
N ASP A 190 13.39 -36.60 -33.86
CA ASP A 190 14.21 -37.81 -33.68
C ASP A 190 13.34 -39.06 -33.43
N GLY A 191 12.18 -38.92 -32.78
CA GLY A 191 11.19 -39.99 -32.62
C GLY A 191 10.52 -40.44 -33.94
N ASP A 192 10.27 -39.52 -34.88
CA ASP A 192 9.73 -39.88 -36.21
C ASP A 192 10.76 -40.56 -37.11
N LYS A 193 12.06 -40.23 -36.99
CA LYS A 193 13.14 -40.92 -37.71
C LYS A 193 13.34 -42.37 -37.27
N GLN A 194 12.93 -42.73 -36.07
CA GLN A 194 13.07 -44.09 -35.55
C GLN A 194 11.94 -45.04 -36.02
N LYS A 195 10.89 -44.53 -36.67
CA LYS A 195 9.82 -45.33 -37.30
C LYS A 195 10.08 -45.68 -38.77
N ASP A 196 11.11 -45.12 -39.41
CA ASP A 196 11.44 -45.32 -40.83
C ASP A 196 12.58 -46.34 -41.07
N GLN A 197 13.05 -47.04 -40.02
CA GLN A 197 14.07 -48.10 -40.11
C GLN A 197 13.58 -49.47 -39.62
N GLY A 198 12.31 -49.78 -39.88
CA GLY A 198 11.70 -51.04 -39.48
C GLY A 198 10.73 -51.59 -40.53
N ASP A 199 11.13 -51.62 -41.81
CA ASP A 199 10.44 -52.44 -42.81
C ASP A 199 11.45 -53.33 -43.54
N GLY A 200 11.35 -54.63 -43.29
CA GLY A 200 12.29 -55.64 -43.75
C GLY A 200 12.10 -56.94 -42.99
N GLY A 201 11.02 -57.66 -43.27
CA GLY A 201 10.76 -58.98 -42.69
C GLY A 201 9.66 -59.71 -43.44
N GLU A 202 10.07 -60.64 -44.29
CA GLU A 202 9.31 -61.38 -45.30
C GLU A 202 8.11 -62.20 -44.77
N GLU A 203 7.13 -62.34 -45.66
CA GLU A 203 6.04 -63.33 -45.60
C GLU A 203 6.56 -64.77 -45.51
N MET A 204 5.96 -65.60 -44.65
CA MET A 204 5.68 -67.00 -44.97
C MET A 204 4.32 -67.42 -44.41
N LYS A 205 3.47 -67.90 -45.31
CA LYS A 205 2.13 -68.46 -45.08
C LYS A 205 2.17 -69.99 -44.94
N LYS A 206 1.05 -70.51 -44.39
CA LYS A 206 0.44 -71.86 -44.49
C LYS A 206 0.98 -72.95 -43.55
N ASP A 207 0.19 -73.87 -43.01
CA ASP A 207 -1.22 -74.29 -43.17
C ASP A 207 -1.56 -75.16 -41.93
N SER A 208 -2.69 -74.95 -41.23
CA SER A 208 -3.99 -75.66 -41.35
C SER A 208 -4.11 -77.01 -40.62
N SER A 209 -5.20 -77.12 -39.83
CA SER A 209 -6.10 -78.28 -39.60
C SER A 209 -6.47 -78.42 -38.10
N ASP A 210 -7.69 -78.72 -37.64
CA ASP A 210 -9.07 -78.74 -38.16
C ASP A 210 -9.98 -79.20 -36.98
N GLY A 211 -11.27 -78.82 -37.02
CA GLY A 211 -12.41 -79.38 -36.25
C GLY A 211 -12.70 -78.68 -34.91
N GLY A 212 -13.76 -77.89 -34.71
CA GLY A 212 -15.17 -77.98 -35.14
C GLY A 212 -16.01 -78.58 -33.99
N ASP A 213 -17.20 -78.16 -33.55
CA ASP A 213 -18.20 -77.11 -33.84
C ASP A 213 -19.09 -77.03 -32.56
N ASP A 214 -19.47 -75.85 -32.03
CA ASP A 214 -20.81 -75.17 -32.11
C ASP A 214 -22.03 -75.97 -31.55
N PRO A 215 -23.14 -75.39 -30.99
CA PRO A 215 -23.54 -73.98 -30.91
C PRO A 215 -24.12 -73.45 -29.59
N THR A 216 -24.18 -72.11 -29.46
CA THR A 216 -25.44 -71.32 -29.35
C THR A 216 -25.14 -69.82 -29.17
N GLN A 217 -25.80 -68.99 -30.00
CA GLN A 217 -25.89 -67.54 -29.91
C GLN A 217 -27.04 -67.13 -28.98
N ASP A 218 -26.91 -65.98 -28.30
CA ASP A 218 -27.80 -64.82 -28.51
C ASP A 218 -27.48 -63.66 -27.55
N GLY A 219 -27.28 -62.46 -28.12
CA GLY A 219 -27.90 -61.22 -27.65
C GLY A 219 -27.30 -60.41 -26.49
N ASP A 220 -26.66 -59.30 -26.87
CA ASP A 220 -27.03 -57.91 -26.48
C ASP A 220 -26.25 -57.16 -25.36
N SER A 221 -25.37 -56.26 -25.86
CA SER A 221 -25.13 -54.82 -25.59
C SER A 221 -25.16 -54.16 -24.19
N GLY A 222 -24.22 -53.20 -24.06
CA GLY A 222 -24.20 -52.03 -23.14
C GLY A 222 -22.90 -51.97 -22.33
N ASN A 223 -21.86 -51.19 -22.60
CA ASN A 223 -21.65 -49.77 -22.95
C ASN A 223 -21.89 -48.76 -21.81
N ASP A 224 -20.76 -48.25 -21.26
CA ASP A 224 -20.52 -46.90 -20.68
C ASP A 224 -21.39 -46.49 -19.44
N PRO A 225 -21.20 -45.35 -18.71
CA PRO A 225 -20.39 -44.16 -19.03
C PRO A 225 -19.63 -43.47 -17.87
N GLY A 226 -18.94 -42.38 -18.25
CA GLY A 226 -18.32 -41.41 -17.35
C GLY A 226 -19.24 -40.32 -16.79
N GLU A 227 -18.57 -39.42 -16.07
CA GLU A 227 -18.84 -38.00 -15.76
C GLU A 227 -20.11 -37.50 -15.00
N GLU A 228 -19.79 -36.61 -14.05
CA GLU A 228 -20.45 -35.36 -13.62
C GLU A 228 -21.68 -35.32 -12.65
N ASP A 229 -21.49 -34.46 -11.64
CA ASP A 229 -22.34 -33.34 -11.19
C ASP A 229 -22.93 -33.30 -9.76
N LYS A 230 -22.76 -32.09 -9.20
CA LYS A 230 -23.34 -31.34 -8.06
C LYS A 230 -24.28 -32.02 -7.04
N GLY A 231 -24.08 -31.61 -5.78
CA GLY A 231 -25.14 -31.59 -4.76
C GLY A 231 -24.70 -30.90 -3.47
N SER A 232 -25.11 -29.64 -3.28
CA SER A 232 -25.04 -28.90 -2.02
C SER A 232 -25.98 -29.47 -0.96
N GLY A 233 -25.69 -29.20 0.33
CA GLY A 233 -26.73 -29.23 1.37
C GLY A 233 -26.23 -29.56 2.77
N ASP A 234 -26.10 -28.51 3.58
CA ASP A 234 -26.48 -28.39 5.00
C ASP A 234 -25.94 -29.36 6.05
N GLY A 235 -25.50 -28.79 7.17
CA GLY A 235 -25.52 -29.53 8.44
C GLY A 235 -24.52 -29.08 9.49
N ASP A 236 -24.85 -27.99 10.17
CA ASP A 236 -24.82 -27.89 11.63
C ASP A 236 -23.54 -28.17 12.44
N SER A 237 -23.15 -27.11 13.15
CA SER A 237 -23.14 -27.04 14.62
C SER A 237 -21.81 -27.14 15.39
N ASN A 238 -21.61 -26.03 16.12
CA ASN A 238 -21.21 -25.92 17.52
C ASN A 238 -19.77 -26.16 17.98
N GLY A 239 -19.36 -25.23 18.86
CA GLY A 239 -18.46 -25.51 19.99
C GLY A 239 -17.13 -24.80 19.86
N ALA A 240 -17.04 -23.51 20.18
CA ALA A 240 -16.85 -23.00 21.54
C ALA A 240 -15.51 -23.42 22.18
N GLY A 241 -14.66 -22.41 22.38
CA GLY A 241 -13.95 -22.24 23.64
C GLY A 241 -12.52 -22.76 23.70
N GLY A 242 -11.68 -21.98 24.38
CA GLY A 242 -10.56 -22.53 25.12
C GLY A 242 -9.23 -21.89 24.79
N ALA A 243 -8.95 -20.78 25.46
CA ALA A 243 -7.59 -20.35 25.73
C ALA A 243 -6.78 -21.52 26.34
N GLY A 244 -5.61 -21.77 25.77
CA GLY A 244 -4.63 -22.73 26.28
C GLY A 244 -3.26 -22.14 26.09
N SER A 245 -2.77 -21.46 27.12
CA SER A 245 -1.38 -21.11 27.31
C SER A 245 -0.57 -22.40 27.44
N ASP A 246 0.18 -22.77 26.41
CA ASP A 246 1.22 -23.79 26.52
C ASP A 246 2.49 -23.26 25.86
N GLN A 247 3.44 -22.95 26.73
CA GLN A 247 4.83 -22.69 26.41
C GLN A 247 5.56 -24.04 26.59
N PRO A 248 6.09 -24.69 25.54
CA PRO A 248 7.05 -25.75 25.71
C PRO A 248 8.46 -25.18 25.53
N SER A 249 9.18 -25.10 26.64
CA SER A 249 10.63 -25.14 26.66
C SER A 249 11.12 -26.43 25.98
N GLY A 250 11.75 -26.33 24.81
CA GLY A 250 12.35 -27.44 24.09
C GLY A 250 13.65 -27.02 23.43
N LYS A 251 14.76 -27.61 23.89
CA LYS A 251 16.11 -27.49 23.31
C LYS A 251 16.14 -28.01 21.87
N GLY A 252 16.80 -27.23 21.01
CA GLY A 252 17.74 -27.74 20.00
C GLY A 252 17.13 -28.49 18.81
N SER A 253 16.93 -27.76 17.72
CA SER A 253 17.27 -28.24 16.37
C SER A 253 17.70 -27.01 15.57
N GLU A 254 18.96 -26.98 15.14
CA GLU A 254 19.44 -26.06 14.11
C GLU A 254 18.74 -26.47 12.81
N GLU A 255 17.61 -25.85 12.54
CA GLU A 255 16.94 -25.92 11.25
C GLU A 255 17.28 -24.62 10.52
N GLY A 256 18.02 -24.74 9.41
CA GLY A 256 18.48 -23.61 8.63
C GLY A 256 17.31 -22.73 8.24
N THR A 257 17.25 -21.53 8.82
CA THR A 257 16.27 -20.51 8.46
C THR A 257 16.45 -20.15 7.00
N ASP A 258 15.36 -20.25 6.23
CA ASP A 258 15.29 -19.77 4.86
C ASP A 258 15.80 -18.31 4.84
N PRO A 259 16.83 -17.98 4.03
CA PRO A 259 17.39 -16.62 3.95
C PRO A 259 16.32 -15.53 3.74
N LYS A 260 15.20 -15.88 3.06
CA LYS A 260 14.09 -14.95 2.85
C LYS A 260 13.31 -14.63 4.13
N GLN A 261 13.18 -15.56 5.06
CA GLN A 261 12.52 -15.30 6.34
C GLN A 261 13.38 -14.42 7.26
N GLU A 262 14.69 -14.61 7.25
CA GLU A 262 15.61 -13.77 8.02
C GLU A 262 15.64 -12.33 7.47
N GLU A 263 15.60 -12.17 6.15
CA GLU A 263 15.49 -10.86 5.50
C GLU A 263 14.15 -10.15 5.81
N LEU A 264 13.04 -10.90 5.84
CA LEU A 264 11.72 -10.37 6.21
C LEU A 264 11.65 -9.98 7.68
N ALA A 265 12.23 -10.77 8.59
CA ALA A 265 12.30 -10.45 10.01
C ALA A 265 13.11 -9.17 10.23
N LYS A 266 14.24 -9.03 9.54
CA LYS A 266 15.10 -7.84 9.62
C LYS A 266 14.43 -6.59 9.06
N ARG A 267 13.69 -6.70 7.95
CA ARG A 267 12.86 -5.59 7.41
C ARG A 267 11.77 -5.17 8.38
N ASN A 268 11.13 -6.10 9.08
CA ASN A 268 10.11 -5.80 10.08
C ASN A 268 10.70 -5.12 11.33
N GLU A 269 11.86 -5.55 11.80
CA GLU A 269 12.58 -4.88 12.89
C GLU A 269 13.02 -3.46 12.50
N ASP A 270 13.53 -3.27 11.29
CA ASP A 270 13.90 -1.96 10.76
C ASP A 270 12.69 -1.03 10.60
N ALA A 271 11.53 -1.57 10.21
CA ALA A 271 10.27 -0.81 10.12
C ALA A 271 9.77 -0.36 11.50
N GLN A 272 9.84 -1.24 12.50
CA GLN A 272 9.46 -0.92 13.88
C GLN A 272 10.46 0.03 14.56
N GLY A 273 11.76 -0.07 14.23
CA GLY A 273 12.79 0.84 14.72
C GLY A 273 12.61 2.29 14.25
N ARG A 274 12.11 2.49 13.02
CA ARG A 274 11.80 3.83 12.49
C ARG A 274 10.62 4.46 13.22
N GLN A 275 9.55 3.69 13.47
CA GLN A 275 8.35 4.19 14.17
C GLN A 275 8.64 4.65 15.61
N ASN A 276 9.56 3.99 16.31
CA ASN A 276 9.88 4.32 17.71
C ASN A 276 10.77 5.56 17.87
N ASN A 277 11.54 5.94 16.84
CA ASN A 277 12.47 7.07 16.93
C ASN A 277 11.79 8.44 16.72
N ASP A 278 10.63 8.46 16.05
CA ASP A 278 9.83 9.68 15.83
C ASP A 278 9.14 10.22 17.10
N GLN A 279 9.05 9.40 18.16
CA GLN A 279 8.40 9.78 19.41
C GLN A 279 9.28 10.64 20.35
N SER A 280 10.59 10.73 20.12
CA SER A 280 11.56 11.26 21.11
C SER A 280 11.98 12.72 20.90
N SER A 281 11.74 13.33 19.73
CA SER A 281 12.21 14.70 19.46
C SER A 281 11.12 15.76 19.72
N GLY A 282 11.40 16.69 20.63
CA GLY A 282 10.56 17.86 20.94
C GLY A 282 10.60 18.93 19.85
N SER A 283 10.22 18.58 18.62
CA SER A 283 10.07 19.51 17.50
C SER A 283 8.73 20.25 17.54
N SER A 284 8.70 21.46 17.01
CA SER A 284 7.44 22.19 16.78
C SER A 284 6.58 21.36 15.83
N TRP A 285 5.27 21.33 16.04
CA TRP A 285 4.30 20.57 15.23
C TRP A 285 4.33 20.87 13.72
N SER A 286 4.92 22.00 13.32
CA SER A 286 5.15 22.37 11.92
C SER A 286 6.34 21.65 11.27
N ASP A 287 7.15 20.94 12.07
CA ASP A 287 8.43 20.35 11.67
C ASP A 287 8.41 18.80 11.60
N LYS A 288 7.28 18.16 11.91
CA LYS A 288 7.13 16.70 11.75
C LYS A 288 6.47 16.40 10.40
N PRO A 289 6.91 15.35 9.67
CA PRO A 289 6.24 14.91 8.45
C PRO A 289 4.84 14.34 8.70
N TRP A 290 4.46 14.17 9.98
CA TRP A 290 3.08 14.05 10.46
C TRP A 290 2.96 14.56 11.90
#